data_AF-A0A158L345-F1
#
_entry.id   AF-A0A158L345-F1
#
_cell.length_a   1.000
_cell.length_b   1.000
_cell.length_c   1.000
_cell.angle_alpha   90.00
_cell.angle_beta   90.00
_cell.angle_gamma   90.00
#
_symmetry.space_group_name_H-M   'P 1'
#
loop_
_entity.id
_entity.type
_entity.pdbx_description
1 polymer ?
#
loop_
_entity_poly.entity_id
_entity_poly.type
_entity_poly.pdbx_seq_one_letter_code
_entity_poly.pdbx_strand_id
1 'polypeptide(L)'
;MEHNHLIIGLGGSGGKIIRNLRKTVERNRDVEGNSPSDARFEYLYVDTSTDELDKHDEWRVLGKDIELARSQYVINTASNVRPVLDDPASFPGLRDWIEPRSIFDFVKPGIAGAAQRRKLGRLVFAQNAAQFVKAVEDRMRVLEEGPGRKGVTIHIVCGLAGGTGSGSIVDAVALIRNKYPEADLHRILIYALLPEKDSKRVRNVAGFSNYYANGYGALAELNAMAVGQYHPPSVLDGSPMNHDTYFNGCYLVNNVNEHHLQFDIDTELPRIVSEFIFQKTLNKQWEGLGRAKKGENDIKNFESEDDIGKARAKLFLSFGVERIVVPEQEIKEYLAYGFAEQATRQLMFNNFRQGEGYADEPVQKDWGSEARKPDVIQKLLLSDAHLMLETGILEDDARNAMWKPAREYWKQIVSRLAPEIRVDPTLEQTTWVHALSSRLAKVFDETYRTMGGVRKFYEIKANARLEMARHVSRQIEKQLFSDWKIGTHSLIQLRQFIDALVNMLDERLEVFNEELTKGPANEAAIQARIDELNAQFNKVGFLGKHLTDKRGGLFTEIATSIRISSRCARCSKVSALRAV
;
A
#
# COMPACT_ATOMS: atom_id res chain seq x y z
N MET A 1 -16.98 -6.51 -35.97
CA MET A 1 -16.18 -5.54 -36.75
C MET A 1 -15.64 -4.54 -35.74
N GLU A 2 -14.36 -4.32 -35.47
CA GLU A 2 -13.07 -4.68 -36.07
C GLU A 2 -12.08 -4.67 -34.89
N HIS A 3 -11.36 -5.76 -34.62
CA HIS A 3 -10.36 -5.78 -33.54
C HIS A 3 -9.03 -5.17 -33.97
N ASN A 4 -8.89 -4.83 -35.24
CA ASN A 4 -7.63 -4.40 -35.84
C ASN A 4 -7.69 -2.89 -36.12
N HIS A 5 -6.73 -2.16 -35.58
CA HIS A 5 -6.62 -0.71 -35.71
C HIS A 5 -5.24 -0.35 -36.25
N LEU A 6 -5.20 0.26 -37.43
CA LEU A 6 -3.97 0.82 -38.00
C LEU A 6 -3.95 2.33 -37.75
N ILE A 7 -2.98 2.81 -36.97
CA ILE A 7 -2.81 4.23 -36.67
C ILE A 7 -1.73 4.81 -37.59
N ILE A 8 -2.12 5.68 -38.51
CA ILE A 8 -1.23 6.37 -39.45
C ILE A 8 -1.07 7.82 -39.03
N GLY A 9 0.13 8.22 -38.60
CA GLY A 9 0.44 9.59 -38.20
C GLY A 9 1.15 10.34 -39.31
N LEU A 10 0.56 11.44 -39.79
CA LEU A 10 1.16 12.28 -40.84
C LEU A 10 1.67 13.60 -40.26
N GLY A 11 2.98 13.81 -40.36
CA GLY A 11 3.68 14.97 -39.81
C GLY A 11 3.79 14.99 -38.28
N GLY A 12 4.47 16.00 -37.74
CA GLY A 12 4.78 16.09 -36.31
C GLY A 12 3.57 15.97 -35.36
N SER A 13 2.41 16.54 -35.70
CA SER A 13 1.18 16.35 -34.91
C SER A 13 0.73 14.89 -34.86
N GLY A 14 0.82 14.19 -35.99
CA GLY A 14 0.49 12.77 -36.06
C GLY A 14 1.44 11.91 -35.22
N GLY A 15 2.74 12.24 -35.24
CA GLY A 15 3.75 11.58 -34.39
C GLY A 15 3.47 11.75 -32.90
N LYS A 16 3.15 12.98 -32.45
CA LYS A 16 2.76 13.26 -31.06
C LYS A 16 1.53 12.47 -30.62
N ILE A 17 0.53 12.33 -31.49
CA ILE A 17 -0.69 11.54 -31.21
C ILE A 17 -0.36 10.03 -31.14
N ILE A 18 0.47 9.50 -32.05
CA ILE A 18 0.93 8.11 -31.98
C ILE A 18 1.64 7.83 -30.66
N ARG A 19 2.58 8.70 -30.28
CA ARG A 19 3.34 8.58 -29.05
C ARG A 19 2.43 8.56 -27.82
N ASN A 20 1.49 9.50 -27.72
CA ASN A 20 0.54 9.55 -26.61
C ASN A 20 -0.45 8.37 -26.61
N LEU A 21 -0.83 7.85 -27.78
CA LEU A 21 -1.68 6.67 -27.87
C LEU A 21 -0.94 5.42 -27.37
N ARG A 22 0.33 5.24 -27.76
CA ARG A 22 1.17 4.14 -27.25
C ARG A 22 1.37 4.25 -25.72
N LYS A 23 1.59 5.46 -25.19
CA LYS A 23 1.60 5.69 -23.73
C LYS A 23 0.29 5.28 -23.07
N THR A 24 -0.83 5.62 -23.70
CA THR A 24 -2.16 5.30 -23.18
C THR A 24 -2.40 3.80 -23.18
N VAL A 25 -2.09 3.10 -24.26
CA VAL A 25 -2.19 1.64 -24.36
C VAL A 25 -1.34 0.97 -23.28
N GLU A 26 -0.09 1.39 -23.09
CA GLU A 26 0.81 0.77 -22.11
C GLU A 26 0.36 1.02 -20.66
N ARG A 27 -0.13 2.22 -20.34
CA ARG A 27 -0.64 2.57 -19.00
C ARG A 27 -1.88 1.77 -18.59
N ASN A 28 -2.63 1.27 -19.55
CA ASN A 28 -3.87 0.55 -19.31
C ASN A 28 -3.68 -0.97 -19.34
N ARG A 29 -2.45 -1.48 -19.51
CA ARG A 29 -2.18 -2.91 -19.34
C ARG A 29 -2.25 -3.30 -17.87
N ASP A 30 -2.67 -4.53 -17.60
CA ASP A 30 -2.60 -5.10 -16.24
C ASP A 30 -1.16 -5.46 -15.84
N VAL A 31 -1.00 -5.93 -14.60
CA VAL A 31 0.31 -6.37 -14.04
C VAL A 31 0.95 -7.51 -14.81
N GLU A 32 0.18 -8.31 -15.55
CA GLU A 32 0.67 -9.39 -16.41
C GLU A 32 0.99 -8.91 -17.83
N GLY A 33 0.70 -7.64 -18.15
CA GLY A 33 0.93 -7.03 -19.44
C GLY A 33 -0.21 -7.23 -20.45
N ASN A 34 -1.36 -7.76 -20.01
CA ASN A 34 -2.52 -7.96 -20.86
C ASN A 34 -3.27 -6.64 -21.09
N SER A 35 -3.81 -6.47 -22.30
CA SER A 35 -4.66 -5.34 -22.66
C SER A 35 -6.07 -5.53 -22.09
N PRO A 36 -6.77 -4.45 -21.67
CA PRO A 36 -8.16 -4.52 -21.20
C PRO A 36 -9.15 -4.79 -22.34
N SER A 37 -8.68 -4.88 -23.59
CA SER A 37 -9.48 -5.26 -24.74
C SER A 37 -8.71 -6.13 -25.74
N ASP A 38 -9.48 -6.80 -26.59
CA ASP A 38 -9.01 -7.56 -27.76
C ASP A 38 -8.49 -6.67 -28.91
N ALA A 39 -8.44 -5.34 -28.73
CA ALA A 39 -7.98 -4.41 -29.75
C ALA A 39 -6.49 -4.58 -30.02
N ARG A 40 -6.14 -4.75 -31.30
CA ARG A 40 -4.79 -4.85 -31.82
C ARG A 40 -4.45 -3.58 -32.56
N PHE A 41 -3.34 -2.96 -32.17
CA PHE A 41 -2.87 -1.72 -32.78
C PHE A 41 -1.60 -1.97 -33.58
N GLU A 42 -1.59 -1.51 -34.82
CA GLU A 42 -0.36 -1.27 -35.57
C GLU A 42 -0.20 0.21 -35.88
N TYR A 43 1.04 0.61 -36.14
CA TYR A 43 1.42 2.01 -36.26
C TYR A 43 2.25 2.25 -37.52
N LEU A 44 1.98 3.38 -38.17
CA LEU A 44 2.80 3.90 -39.25
C LEU A 44 2.96 5.41 -39.09
N TYR A 45 4.18 5.88 -38.86
CA TYR A 45 4.51 7.29 -38.79
C TYR A 45 5.16 7.76 -40.09
N VAL A 46 4.67 8.86 -40.67
CA VAL A 46 5.20 9.44 -41.90
C VAL A 46 5.50 10.91 -41.67
N ASP A 47 6.76 11.31 -41.82
CA ASP A 47 7.15 12.72 -41.76
C ASP A 47 8.31 13.04 -42.71
N THR A 48 8.63 14.32 -42.80
CA THR A 48 9.76 14.90 -43.52
C THR A 48 10.95 15.24 -42.60
N SER A 49 10.81 14.98 -41.29
CA SER A 49 11.79 15.27 -40.25
C SER A 49 11.87 14.14 -39.23
N THR A 50 13.03 13.97 -38.59
CA THR A 50 13.25 13.04 -37.48
C THR A 50 12.95 13.65 -36.10
N ASP A 51 12.63 14.95 -36.03
CA ASP A 51 12.49 15.72 -34.76
C ASP A 51 11.59 15.03 -33.71
N GLU A 52 10.56 14.31 -34.13
CA GLU A 52 9.66 13.62 -33.20
C GLU A 52 10.19 12.26 -32.75
N LEU A 53 10.96 11.56 -33.60
CA LEU A 53 11.60 10.29 -33.29
C LEU A 53 12.82 10.48 -32.38
N ASP A 54 13.56 11.58 -32.57
CA ASP A 54 14.80 11.87 -31.83
C ASP A 54 14.54 12.26 -30.34
N LYS A 55 13.27 12.43 -29.95
CA LYS A 55 12.85 12.71 -28.57
C LYS A 55 12.74 11.44 -27.72
N HIS A 56 13.81 10.66 -27.65
CA HIS A 56 13.85 9.35 -26.99
C HIS A 56 13.25 9.35 -25.57
N ASP A 57 13.53 10.38 -24.76
CA ASP A 57 12.96 10.50 -23.40
C ASP A 57 11.44 10.63 -23.38
N GLU A 58 10.86 11.25 -24.42
CA GLU A 58 9.41 11.39 -24.55
C GLU A 58 8.75 10.09 -25.05
N TRP A 59 9.51 9.10 -25.55
CA TRP A 59 9.03 7.77 -25.94
C TRP A 59 9.14 6.72 -24.82
N ARG A 60 9.11 7.16 -23.55
CA ARG A 60 9.09 6.28 -22.38
C ARG A 60 7.83 6.43 -21.55
N VAL A 61 7.40 5.34 -20.93
CA VAL A 61 6.25 5.30 -20.00
C VAL A 61 6.41 4.16 -19.00
N LEU A 62 6.22 4.45 -17.70
CA LEU A 62 6.38 3.45 -16.63
C LEU A 62 7.73 2.70 -16.69
N GLY A 63 8.81 3.41 -17.07
CA GLY A 63 10.15 2.83 -17.21
C GLY A 63 10.37 1.95 -18.46
N LYS A 64 9.35 1.77 -19.31
CA LYS A 64 9.44 1.02 -20.57
C LYS A 64 9.62 1.93 -21.77
N ASP A 65 10.36 1.43 -22.74
CA ASP A 65 10.53 2.03 -24.06
C ASP A 65 9.34 1.65 -24.96
N ILE A 66 8.73 2.65 -25.59
CA ILE A 66 7.60 2.49 -26.52
C ILE A 66 7.90 3.11 -27.90
N GLU A 67 9.18 3.28 -28.26
CA GLU A 67 9.61 3.76 -29.57
C GLU A 67 9.01 2.94 -30.74
N LEU A 68 8.95 3.57 -31.92
CA LEU A 68 8.50 2.92 -33.14
C LEU A 68 9.63 2.05 -33.72
N ALA A 69 9.31 0.82 -34.10
CA ALA A 69 10.25 -0.02 -34.84
C ALA A 69 10.57 0.60 -36.22
N ARG A 70 11.73 0.28 -36.82
CA ARG A 70 12.11 0.81 -38.14
C ARG A 70 11.06 0.62 -39.23
N SER A 71 10.32 -0.48 -39.17
CA SER A 71 9.25 -0.80 -40.11
C SER A 71 7.96 -0.01 -39.87
N GLN A 72 7.82 0.67 -38.74
CA GLN A 72 6.66 1.47 -38.35
C GLN A 72 6.82 2.96 -38.70
N TYR A 73 7.87 3.37 -39.41
CA TYR A 73 8.01 4.76 -39.84
C TYR A 73 8.71 4.95 -41.18
N VAL A 74 8.32 6.01 -41.89
CA VAL A 74 8.86 6.45 -43.18
C VAL A 74 9.22 7.94 -43.07
N ILE A 75 10.52 8.25 -43.17
CA ILE A 75 11.00 9.64 -43.15
C ILE A 75 11.48 10.03 -44.55
N ASN A 76 10.84 11.05 -45.12
CA ASN A 76 11.07 11.52 -46.49
C ASN A 76 11.59 12.97 -46.46
N THR A 77 12.91 13.16 -46.45
CA THR A 77 13.47 14.51 -46.36
C THR A 77 13.26 15.30 -47.66
N ALA A 78 13.02 16.61 -47.54
CA ALA A 78 12.76 17.49 -48.69
C ALA A 78 14.00 17.80 -49.56
N SER A 79 15.18 17.25 -49.22
CA SER A 79 16.46 17.53 -49.87
C SER A 79 16.57 17.08 -51.33
N ASN A 80 15.68 16.18 -51.80
CA ASN A 80 15.79 15.55 -53.12
C ASN A 80 14.64 15.90 -54.09
N VAL A 81 13.95 17.04 -53.90
CA VAL A 81 12.80 17.37 -54.77
C VAL A 81 13.17 17.94 -56.15
N ARG A 82 14.40 18.44 -56.34
CA ARG A 82 14.82 19.11 -57.58
C ARG A 82 14.76 18.23 -58.84
N PRO A 83 15.26 16.98 -58.85
CA PRO A 83 15.20 16.13 -60.03
C PRO A 83 13.78 15.94 -60.59
N VAL A 84 12.79 15.93 -59.71
CA VAL A 84 11.37 15.77 -60.08
C VAL A 84 10.77 17.06 -60.64
N LEU A 85 11.28 18.22 -60.20
CA LEU A 85 10.89 19.52 -60.75
C LEU A 85 11.52 19.78 -62.12
N ASP A 86 12.71 19.22 -62.35
CA ASP A 86 13.45 19.34 -63.60
C ASP A 86 12.88 18.42 -64.69
N ASP A 87 12.40 17.22 -64.32
CA ASP A 87 11.74 16.28 -65.24
C ASP A 87 10.39 15.74 -64.70
N PRO A 88 9.30 16.55 -64.75
CA PRO A 88 7.97 16.10 -64.35
C PRO A 88 7.40 14.97 -65.22
N ALA A 89 7.90 14.78 -66.45
CA ALA A 89 7.39 13.75 -67.35
C ALA A 89 7.69 12.33 -66.84
N SER A 90 8.82 12.16 -66.15
CA SER A 90 9.18 10.94 -65.43
C SER A 90 8.33 10.67 -64.19
N PHE A 91 7.47 11.62 -63.79
CA PHE A 91 6.55 11.49 -62.66
C PHE A 91 5.11 11.83 -63.09
N PRO A 92 4.43 10.93 -63.83
CA PRO A 92 3.12 11.22 -64.42
C PRO A 92 2.07 11.68 -63.39
N GLY A 93 2.10 11.11 -62.17
CA GLY A 93 1.21 11.50 -61.06
C GLY A 93 1.42 12.91 -60.49
N LEU A 94 2.48 13.61 -60.93
CA LEU A 94 2.81 14.98 -60.50
C LEU A 94 2.49 16.04 -61.56
N ARG A 95 2.37 15.62 -62.83
CA ARG A 95 2.36 16.52 -63.99
C ARG A 95 1.31 17.62 -63.92
N ASP A 96 0.10 17.29 -63.48
CA ASP A 96 -1.07 18.18 -63.61
C ASP A 96 -1.18 19.25 -62.51
N TRP A 97 -0.42 19.12 -61.42
CA TRP A 97 -0.53 20.03 -60.27
C TRP A 97 0.80 20.66 -59.83
N ILE A 98 1.93 20.23 -60.38
CA ILE A 98 3.26 20.72 -59.96
C ILE A 98 3.50 22.19 -60.33
N GLU A 99 2.87 22.69 -61.40
CA GLU A 99 3.06 24.06 -61.88
C GLU A 99 2.31 25.12 -61.02
N PRO A 100 2.79 26.37 -60.91
CA PRO A 100 4.08 26.85 -61.43
C PRO A 100 5.26 26.35 -60.57
N ARG A 101 6.33 25.86 -61.19
CA ARG A 101 7.50 25.30 -60.48
C ARG A 101 8.28 26.31 -59.64
N SER A 102 8.25 27.60 -59.99
CA SER A 102 8.95 28.67 -59.26
C SER A 102 8.57 28.80 -57.79
N ILE A 103 7.40 28.27 -57.40
CA ILE A 103 6.99 28.24 -56.00
C ILE A 103 7.93 27.41 -55.11
N PHE A 104 8.76 26.54 -55.68
CA PHE A 104 9.69 25.65 -54.98
C PHE A 104 11.12 26.21 -54.93
N ASP A 105 11.39 27.38 -55.50
CA ASP A 105 12.74 27.96 -55.55
C ASP A 105 13.36 28.23 -54.17
N PHE A 106 12.51 28.33 -53.14
CA PHE A 106 12.93 28.47 -51.75
C PHE A 106 13.53 27.19 -51.14
N VAL A 107 13.42 26.03 -51.81
CA VAL A 107 13.81 24.73 -51.26
C VAL A 107 15.34 24.59 -51.23
N LYS A 108 15.84 24.32 -50.02
CA LYS A 108 17.23 24.02 -49.69
C LYS A 108 17.32 22.63 -49.03
N PRO A 109 18.46 21.92 -49.14
CA PRO A 109 18.69 20.70 -48.37
C PRO A 109 18.48 20.91 -46.87
N GLY A 110 17.82 19.97 -46.19
CA GLY A 110 17.62 20.02 -44.73
C GLY A 110 16.42 20.84 -44.24
N ILE A 111 15.52 21.29 -45.13
CA ILE A 111 14.26 21.95 -44.70
C ILE A 111 13.37 20.95 -43.94
N ALA A 112 13.11 21.23 -42.67
CA ALA A 112 12.19 20.48 -41.83
C ALA A 112 10.72 20.88 -42.06
N GLY A 113 9.80 19.93 -41.85
CA GLY A 113 8.34 20.15 -41.83
C GLY A 113 7.77 20.74 -43.12
N ALA A 114 8.40 20.44 -44.27
CA ALA A 114 8.11 21.02 -45.58
C ALA A 114 7.94 22.56 -45.54
N ALA A 115 8.71 23.25 -44.68
CA ALA A 115 8.67 24.70 -44.48
C ALA A 115 7.25 25.28 -44.25
N GLN A 116 6.34 24.52 -43.64
CA GLN A 116 4.93 24.93 -43.46
C GLN A 116 4.21 25.23 -44.78
N ARG A 117 4.62 24.60 -45.90
CA ARG A 117 3.97 24.75 -47.21
C ARG A 117 3.36 23.44 -47.67
N ARG A 118 2.04 23.43 -47.80
CA ARG A 118 1.26 22.27 -48.24
C ARG A 118 1.75 21.66 -49.55
N LYS A 119 1.99 22.48 -50.57
CA LYS A 119 2.40 22.00 -51.91
C LYS A 119 3.77 21.32 -51.92
N LEU A 120 4.70 21.74 -51.05
CA LEU A 120 5.98 21.04 -50.84
C LEU A 120 5.77 19.71 -50.11
N GLY A 121 4.94 19.70 -49.07
CA GLY A 121 4.61 18.45 -48.37
C GLY A 121 3.98 17.40 -49.29
N ARG A 122 3.06 17.83 -50.17
CA ARG A 122 2.45 16.98 -51.20
C ARG A 122 3.49 16.41 -52.17
N LEU A 123 4.44 17.24 -52.62
CA LEU A 123 5.50 16.82 -53.56
C LEU A 123 6.40 15.76 -52.95
N VAL A 124 6.84 16.00 -51.72
CA VAL A 124 7.69 15.07 -50.97
C VAL A 124 6.96 13.76 -50.73
N PHE A 125 5.65 13.81 -50.41
CA PHE A 125 4.83 12.61 -50.25
C PHE A 125 4.71 11.82 -51.55
N ALA A 126 4.35 12.48 -52.65
CA ALA A 126 4.15 11.86 -53.94
C ALA A 126 5.43 11.17 -54.48
N GLN A 127 6.61 11.79 -54.33
CA GLN A 127 7.89 11.17 -54.68
C GLN A 127 8.17 9.85 -53.95
N ASN A 128 7.60 9.70 -52.75
CA ASN A 128 7.80 8.54 -51.88
C ASN A 128 6.51 7.72 -51.71
N ALA A 129 5.50 7.93 -52.56
CA ALA A 129 4.19 7.30 -52.44
C ALA A 129 4.27 5.77 -52.53
N ALA A 130 5.19 5.24 -53.35
CA ALA A 130 5.39 3.79 -53.46
C ALA A 130 5.87 3.17 -52.13
N GLN A 131 6.75 3.87 -51.41
CA GLN A 131 7.21 3.44 -50.08
C GLN A 131 6.08 3.53 -49.06
N PHE A 132 5.25 4.57 -49.13
CA PHE A 132 4.07 4.71 -48.27
C PHE A 132 3.10 3.55 -48.46
N VAL A 133 2.70 3.25 -49.70
CA VAL A 133 1.77 2.15 -50.00
C VAL A 133 2.31 0.82 -49.50
N LYS A 134 3.59 0.52 -49.77
CA LYS A 134 4.25 -0.68 -49.25
C LYS A 134 4.25 -0.75 -47.73
N ALA A 135 4.53 0.36 -47.04
CA ALA A 135 4.53 0.40 -45.59
C ALA A 135 3.13 0.16 -45.00
N VAL A 136 2.07 0.71 -45.63
CA VAL A 136 0.68 0.41 -45.26
C VAL A 136 0.39 -1.08 -45.45
N GLU A 137 0.72 -1.66 -46.62
CA GLU A 137 0.52 -3.08 -46.91
C GLU A 137 1.18 -3.98 -45.86
N ASP A 138 2.42 -3.67 -45.48
CA ASP A 138 3.17 -4.42 -44.49
C ASP A 138 2.52 -4.34 -43.10
N ARG A 139 1.92 -3.20 -42.71
CA ARG A 139 1.18 -3.10 -41.43
C ARG A 139 -0.17 -3.80 -41.47
N MET A 140 -0.88 -3.71 -42.58
CA MET A 140 -2.17 -4.37 -42.78
C MET A 140 -2.01 -5.89 -42.69
N ARG A 141 -0.94 -6.44 -43.30
CA ARG A 141 -0.59 -7.86 -43.22
C ARG A 141 -0.39 -8.33 -41.78
N VAL A 142 0.36 -7.59 -40.97
CA VAL A 142 0.58 -7.90 -39.54
C VAL A 142 -0.73 -7.94 -38.77
N LEU A 143 -1.67 -7.03 -39.05
CA LEU A 143 -2.99 -7.02 -38.42
C LEU A 143 -3.89 -8.17 -38.88
N GLU A 144 -3.79 -8.58 -40.14
CA GLU A 144 -4.60 -9.63 -40.75
C GLU A 144 -4.01 -11.04 -40.56
N GLU A 145 -2.77 -11.16 -40.10
CA GLU A 145 -2.14 -12.41 -39.67
C GLU A 145 -2.83 -12.95 -38.38
N GLY A 146 -3.77 -13.88 -38.55
CA GLY A 146 -4.43 -14.60 -37.47
C GLY A 146 -5.84 -15.13 -37.83
N PRO A 147 -6.36 -16.15 -37.14
CA PRO A 147 -7.65 -16.75 -37.48
C PRO A 147 -8.84 -15.81 -37.19
N GLY A 148 -9.76 -15.72 -38.16
CA GLY A 148 -11.15 -15.27 -37.97
C GLY A 148 -11.40 -13.76 -37.91
N ARG A 149 -10.42 -12.89 -38.19
CA ARG A 149 -10.58 -11.43 -38.07
C ARG A 149 -10.15 -10.69 -39.34
N LYS A 150 -11.06 -10.59 -40.31
CA LYS A 150 -10.89 -9.78 -41.52
C LYS A 150 -11.35 -8.33 -41.26
N GLY A 151 -10.65 -7.37 -41.86
CA GLY A 151 -10.97 -5.95 -41.80
C GLY A 151 -10.17 -5.17 -40.75
N VAL A 152 -9.94 -3.90 -41.05
CA VAL A 152 -9.08 -2.99 -40.28
C VAL A 152 -9.71 -1.59 -40.26
N THR A 153 -9.88 -1.03 -39.06
CA THR A 153 -10.13 0.40 -38.93
C THR A 153 -8.81 1.16 -39.06
N ILE A 154 -8.68 1.98 -40.09
CA ILE A 154 -7.52 2.82 -40.36
C ILE A 154 -7.79 4.22 -39.80
N HIS A 155 -6.98 4.63 -38.84
CA HIS A 155 -7.04 5.93 -38.19
C HIS A 155 -5.91 6.82 -38.70
N ILE A 156 -6.21 7.85 -39.47
CA ILE A 156 -5.22 8.80 -39.97
C ILE A 156 -5.24 10.04 -39.07
N VAL A 157 -4.14 10.31 -38.37
CA VAL A 157 -4.00 11.42 -37.43
C VAL A 157 -3.02 12.45 -37.98
N CYS A 158 -3.44 13.70 -38.15
CA CYS A 158 -2.60 14.73 -38.78
C CYS A 158 -2.95 16.15 -38.33
N GLY A 159 -2.01 17.07 -38.53
CA GLY A 159 -2.26 18.51 -38.42
C GLY A 159 -2.46 19.15 -39.79
N LEU A 160 -3.51 19.94 -39.97
CA LEU A 160 -3.82 20.57 -41.26
C LEU A 160 -3.13 21.91 -41.48
N ALA A 161 -2.54 22.49 -40.44
CA ALA A 161 -1.80 23.74 -40.57
C ALA A 161 -0.36 23.53 -41.11
N GLY A 162 0.20 22.35 -40.88
CA GLY A 162 1.56 21.98 -41.27
C GLY A 162 1.72 21.62 -42.74
N GLY A 163 2.94 21.72 -43.28
CA GLY A 163 3.23 21.36 -44.68
C GLY A 163 3.04 19.86 -44.95
N THR A 164 3.62 19.00 -44.10
CA THR A 164 3.56 17.53 -44.26
C THR A 164 2.15 16.99 -44.15
N GLY A 165 1.45 17.23 -43.03
CA GLY A 165 0.13 16.67 -42.76
C GLY A 165 -0.91 17.15 -43.76
N SER A 166 -1.01 18.47 -43.97
CA SER A 166 -1.92 19.08 -44.94
C SER A 166 -1.63 18.67 -46.39
N GLY A 167 -0.34 18.51 -46.73
CA GLY A 167 0.09 18.18 -48.08
C GLY A 167 -0.13 16.72 -48.45
N SER A 168 -0.06 15.81 -47.48
CA SER A 168 -0.14 14.36 -47.73
C SER A 168 -1.52 13.75 -47.54
N ILE A 169 -2.40 14.34 -46.71
CA ILE A 169 -3.63 13.69 -46.26
C ILE A 169 -4.56 13.22 -47.40
N VAL A 170 -4.74 14.03 -48.44
CA VAL A 170 -5.62 13.74 -49.59
C VAL A 170 -5.11 12.55 -50.38
N ASP A 171 -3.83 12.59 -50.77
CA ASP A 171 -3.21 11.52 -51.56
C ASP A 171 -3.07 10.24 -50.71
N ALA A 172 -2.76 10.35 -49.42
CA ALA A 172 -2.69 9.20 -48.51
C ALA A 172 -4.03 8.47 -48.39
N VAL A 173 -5.12 9.20 -48.16
CA VAL A 173 -6.47 8.63 -48.10
C VAL A 173 -6.84 7.97 -49.43
N ALA A 174 -6.58 8.65 -50.55
CA ALA A 174 -6.94 8.15 -51.87
C ALA A 174 -6.16 6.88 -52.24
N LEU A 175 -4.84 6.84 -51.99
CA LEU A 175 -4.00 5.66 -52.22
C LEU A 175 -4.40 4.48 -51.32
N ILE A 176 -4.70 4.72 -50.04
CA ILE A 176 -5.17 3.66 -49.13
C ILE A 176 -6.50 3.10 -49.63
N ARG A 177 -7.48 3.96 -49.94
CA ARG A 177 -8.78 3.49 -50.47
C ARG A 177 -8.62 2.75 -51.78
N ASN A 178 -7.74 3.19 -52.66
CA ASN A 178 -7.47 2.51 -53.92
C ASN A 178 -6.89 1.11 -53.71
N LYS A 179 -6.03 0.92 -52.72
CA LYS A 179 -5.48 -0.38 -52.35
C LYS A 179 -6.50 -1.28 -51.63
N TYR A 180 -7.36 -0.67 -50.81
CA TYR A 180 -8.37 -1.34 -49.98
C TYR A 180 -9.78 -0.78 -50.29
N PRO A 181 -10.42 -1.21 -51.40
CA PRO A 181 -11.64 -0.59 -51.91
C PRO A 181 -12.89 -0.86 -51.07
N GLU A 182 -12.92 -1.94 -50.28
CA GLU A 182 -14.07 -2.33 -49.46
C GLU A 182 -14.24 -1.40 -48.24
N ALA A 183 -15.03 -0.32 -48.39
CA ALA A 183 -15.16 0.75 -47.38
C ALA A 183 -15.76 0.34 -46.03
N ASP A 184 -16.50 -0.76 -45.98
CA ASP A 184 -17.06 -1.33 -44.75
C ASP A 184 -16.11 -2.31 -44.04
N LEU A 185 -15.20 -2.93 -44.79
CA LEU A 185 -14.19 -3.85 -44.27
C LEU A 185 -12.90 -3.12 -43.85
N HIS A 186 -12.54 -2.07 -44.59
CA HIS A 186 -11.37 -1.23 -44.34
C HIS A 186 -11.83 0.22 -44.17
N ARG A 187 -12.31 0.53 -42.97
CA ARG A 187 -12.85 1.85 -42.63
C ARG A 187 -11.73 2.86 -42.43
N ILE A 188 -11.81 4.03 -43.05
CA ILE A 188 -10.83 5.12 -42.89
C ILE A 188 -11.44 6.26 -42.08
N LEU A 189 -10.82 6.60 -40.95
CA LEU A 189 -11.22 7.67 -40.05
C LEU A 189 -10.09 8.68 -39.90
N ILE A 190 -10.36 9.93 -40.24
CA ILE A 190 -9.38 11.02 -40.17
C ILE A 190 -9.56 11.78 -38.85
N TYR A 191 -8.47 12.16 -38.20
CA TYR A 191 -8.45 13.07 -37.06
C TYR A 191 -7.54 14.23 -37.42
N ALA A 192 -8.16 15.34 -37.80
CA ALA A 192 -7.53 16.52 -38.37
C ALA A 192 -7.49 17.64 -37.33
N LEU A 193 -6.29 17.94 -36.82
CA LEU A 193 -6.07 19.12 -35.98
C LEU A 193 -6.16 20.36 -36.86
N LEU A 194 -7.10 21.24 -36.52
CA LEU A 194 -7.32 22.51 -37.18
C LEU A 194 -6.26 23.54 -36.78
N PRO A 195 -5.93 24.50 -37.68
CA PRO A 195 -5.14 25.67 -37.31
C PRO A 195 -5.77 26.41 -36.12
N GLU A 196 -4.98 26.72 -35.09
CA GLU A 196 -5.52 27.39 -33.89
C GLU A 196 -5.88 28.85 -34.17
N LYS A 197 -6.96 29.34 -33.57
CA LYS A 197 -7.29 30.78 -33.57
C LYS A 197 -6.25 31.53 -32.73
N ASP A 198 -5.75 32.65 -33.23
CA ASP A 198 -4.83 33.56 -32.53
C ASP A 198 -3.52 32.92 -32.02
N SER A 199 -3.02 31.89 -32.71
CA SER A 199 -1.79 31.18 -32.32
C SER A 199 -0.59 32.12 -32.14
N LYS A 200 0.05 32.11 -30.97
CA LYS A 200 1.30 32.88 -30.72
C LYS A 200 2.44 32.43 -31.65
N ARG A 201 2.41 31.17 -32.12
CA ARG A 201 3.33 30.61 -33.12
C ARG A 201 3.21 31.29 -34.48
N VAL A 202 2.05 31.86 -34.77
CA VAL A 202 1.73 32.51 -36.04
C VAL A 202 2.21 33.97 -36.07
N ARG A 203 2.44 34.60 -34.91
CA ARG A 203 2.91 36.00 -34.83
C ARG A 203 4.41 36.20 -35.08
N ASN A 204 5.24 35.16 -34.89
CA ASN A 204 6.72 35.29 -34.89
C ASN A 204 7.44 34.47 -35.98
N VAL A 205 6.74 33.81 -36.91
CA VAL A 205 7.35 32.91 -37.90
C VAL A 205 6.90 33.28 -39.31
N ALA A 206 7.80 33.16 -40.29
CA ALA A 206 7.66 33.52 -41.71
C ALA A 206 6.61 32.70 -42.51
N GLY A 207 5.52 32.27 -41.88
CA GLY A 207 4.50 31.36 -42.45
C GLY A 207 3.05 31.76 -42.16
N PHE A 208 2.78 32.98 -41.69
CA PHE A 208 1.44 33.48 -41.33
C PHE A 208 0.38 33.21 -42.41
N SER A 209 0.70 33.49 -43.68
CA SER A 209 -0.24 33.29 -44.80
C SER A 209 -0.55 31.82 -45.07
N ASN A 210 0.43 30.92 -44.87
CA ASN A 210 0.29 29.50 -45.22
C ASN A 210 -0.43 28.72 -44.12
N TYR A 211 -0.30 29.10 -42.85
CA TYR A 211 -0.81 28.32 -41.72
C TYR A 211 -2.32 28.03 -41.83
N TYR A 212 -3.14 29.06 -42.05
CA TYR A 212 -4.58 28.89 -42.27
C TYR A 212 -4.92 28.42 -43.69
N ALA A 213 -4.16 28.86 -44.70
CA ALA A 213 -4.40 28.47 -46.10
C ALA A 213 -4.17 26.97 -46.33
N ASN A 214 -3.17 26.37 -45.67
CA ASN A 214 -2.94 24.93 -45.66
C ASN A 214 -4.17 24.19 -45.10
N GLY A 215 -4.70 24.67 -43.97
CA GLY A 215 -5.88 24.09 -43.33
C GLY A 215 -7.09 24.14 -44.25
N TYR A 216 -7.38 25.32 -44.80
CA TYR A 216 -8.47 25.53 -45.73
C TYR A 216 -8.34 24.65 -46.98
N GLY A 217 -7.17 24.61 -47.62
CA GLY A 217 -6.94 23.83 -48.83
C GLY A 217 -7.15 22.32 -48.61
N ALA A 218 -6.67 21.77 -47.49
CA ALA A 218 -6.89 20.37 -47.17
C ALA A 218 -8.38 20.07 -46.89
N LEU A 219 -9.08 20.93 -46.16
CA LEU A 219 -10.51 20.74 -45.89
C LEU A 219 -11.37 20.86 -47.15
N ALA A 220 -11.05 21.81 -48.04
CA ALA A 220 -11.75 21.99 -49.30
C ALA A 220 -11.63 20.74 -50.19
N GLU A 221 -10.43 20.17 -50.32
CA GLU A 221 -10.21 18.94 -51.07
C GLU A 221 -10.85 17.71 -50.41
N LEU A 222 -10.76 17.56 -49.08
CA LEU A 222 -11.44 16.48 -48.36
C LEU A 222 -12.96 16.57 -48.51
N ASN A 223 -13.54 17.77 -48.49
CA ASN A 223 -14.95 17.98 -48.75
C ASN A 223 -15.29 17.58 -50.19
N ALA A 224 -14.53 18.08 -51.18
CA ALA A 224 -14.75 17.77 -52.59
C ALA A 224 -14.64 16.26 -52.88
N MET A 225 -13.69 15.56 -52.24
CA MET A 225 -13.60 14.09 -52.28
C MET A 225 -14.83 13.41 -51.69
N ALA A 226 -15.31 13.88 -50.55
CA ALA A 226 -16.46 13.29 -49.86
C ALA A 226 -17.79 13.48 -50.60
N VAL A 227 -17.95 14.59 -51.34
CA VAL A 227 -19.14 14.83 -52.18
C VAL A 227 -19.02 14.25 -53.60
N GLY A 228 -17.85 13.70 -53.96
CA GLY A 228 -17.58 13.14 -55.30
C GLY A 228 -17.36 14.19 -56.39
N GLN A 229 -17.03 15.44 -56.01
CA GLN A 229 -16.65 16.49 -56.95
C GLN A 229 -15.17 16.45 -57.34
N TYR A 230 -14.34 15.82 -56.52
CA TYR A 230 -12.91 15.66 -56.76
C TYR A 230 -12.50 14.20 -56.57
N HIS A 231 -11.94 13.62 -57.63
CA HIS A 231 -11.33 12.29 -57.61
C HIS A 231 -9.83 12.46 -57.84
N PRO A 232 -9.00 12.41 -56.78
CA PRO A 232 -7.56 12.62 -56.93
C PRO A 232 -6.97 11.56 -57.87
N PRO A 233 -6.17 11.95 -58.88
CA PRO A 233 -5.39 10.98 -59.64
C PRO A 233 -4.33 10.35 -58.74
N SER A 234 -3.94 9.12 -59.05
CA SER A 234 -2.87 8.41 -58.35
C SER A 234 -1.57 9.18 -58.50
N VAL A 235 -0.99 9.60 -57.37
CA VAL A 235 0.32 10.26 -57.38
C VAL A 235 1.47 9.31 -57.75
N LEU A 236 1.21 8.00 -57.86
CA LEU A 236 2.19 7.01 -58.33
C LEU A 236 2.41 7.10 -59.84
N ASP A 237 1.33 7.21 -60.61
CA ASP A 237 1.34 6.98 -62.06
C ASP A 237 0.33 7.82 -62.86
N GLY A 238 -0.45 8.67 -62.19
CA GLY A 238 -1.49 9.51 -62.80
C GLY A 238 -2.79 8.77 -63.11
N SER A 239 -2.91 7.48 -62.76
CA SER A 239 -4.13 6.71 -63.01
C SER A 239 -5.34 7.26 -62.25
N PRO A 240 -6.56 7.23 -62.84
CA PRO A 240 -7.76 7.69 -62.16
C PRO A 240 -8.11 6.75 -60.99
N MET A 241 -8.38 7.32 -59.81
CA MET A 241 -8.83 6.57 -58.64
C MET A 241 -10.26 6.98 -58.30
N ASN A 242 -11.27 6.38 -58.94
CA ASN A 242 -12.67 6.73 -58.72
C ASN A 242 -13.30 5.82 -57.65
N HIS A 243 -13.66 6.41 -56.51
CA HIS A 243 -14.26 5.69 -55.39
C HIS A 243 -15.48 6.45 -54.87
N ASP A 244 -16.56 5.74 -54.56
CA ASP A 244 -17.77 6.32 -53.97
C ASP A 244 -17.54 6.80 -52.53
N THR A 245 -16.61 6.17 -51.82
CA THR A 245 -16.29 6.51 -50.43
C THR A 245 -14.79 6.46 -50.20
N TYR A 246 -14.14 7.63 -50.17
CA TYR A 246 -12.72 7.73 -49.82
C TYR A 246 -12.46 7.54 -48.33
N PHE A 247 -13.28 8.13 -47.47
CA PHE A 247 -13.15 8.01 -46.02
C PHE A 247 -14.52 7.96 -45.36
N ASN A 248 -14.60 7.33 -44.18
CA ASN A 248 -15.84 7.06 -43.47
C ASN A 248 -16.14 8.08 -42.36
N GLY A 249 -15.26 9.06 -42.14
CA GLY A 249 -15.47 10.17 -41.22
C GLY A 249 -14.19 10.97 -40.97
N CYS A 250 -14.34 12.27 -40.74
CA CYS A 250 -13.25 13.20 -40.47
C CYS A 250 -13.54 14.00 -39.20
N TYR A 251 -12.85 13.69 -38.11
CA TYR A 251 -12.92 14.43 -36.86
C TYR A 251 -12.10 15.70 -36.98
N LEU A 252 -12.77 16.84 -36.87
CA LEU A 252 -12.16 18.15 -36.78
C LEU A 252 -11.91 18.47 -35.31
N VAL A 253 -10.64 18.75 -35.01
CA VAL A 253 -10.18 18.95 -33.64
C VAL A 253 -9.57 20.35 -33.53
N ASN A 254 -10.16 21.17 -32.67
CA ASN A 254 -9.60 22.46 -32.26
C ASN A 254 -9.00 22.34 -30.86
N ASN A 255 -8.31 23.38 -30.41
CA ASN A 255 -7.72 23.44 -29.07
C ASN A 255 -8.61 24.17 -28.05
N VAL A 256 -9.90 24.34 -28.32
CA VAL A 256 -10.83 25.07 -27.43
C VAL A 256 -12.14 24.29 -27.29
N ASN A 257 -12.52 23.95 -26.06
CA ASN A 257 -13.78 23.24 -25.81
C ASN A 257 -15.00 24.19 -25.71
N GLU A 258 -16.17 23.61 -25.44
CA GLU A 258 -17.44 24.33 -25.27
C GLU A 258 -17.46 25.33 -24.09
N HIS A 259 -16.58 25.13 -23.10
CA HIS A 259 -16.42 26.03 -21.96
C HIS A 259 -15.34 27.11 -22.20
N HIS A 260 -14.88 27.28 -23.44
CA HIS A 260 -13.82 28.21 -23.82
C HIS A 260 -12.46 27.95 -23.15
N LEU A 261 -12.23 26.74 -22.63
CA LEU A 261 -10.92 26.34 -22.11
C LEU A 261 -10.01 26.01 -23.29
N GLN A 262 -8.86 26.68 -23.33
CA GLN A 262 -7.83 26.48 -24.34
C GLN A 262 -6.80 25.45 -23.87
N PHE A 263 -6.56 24.43 -24.69
CA PHE A 263 -5.57 23.38 -24.44
C PHE A 263 -4.25 23.67 -25.18
N ASP A 264 -3.15 23.19 -24.60
CA ASP A 264 -1.85 23.20 -25.25
C ASP A 264 -1.79 22.21 -26.42
N ILE A 265 -1.30 22.67 -27.57
CA ILE A 265 -1.34 21.90 -28.83
C ILE A 265 -0.25 20.82 -28.88
N ASP A 266 0.84 20.98 -28.12
CA ASP A 266 1.95 20.03 -28.16
C ASP A 266 1.80 18.90 -27.16
N THR A 267 1.18 19.19 -26.01
CA THR A 267 1.16 18.29 -24.86
C THR A 267 -0.24 17.79 -24.54
N GLU A 268 -1.23 18.67 -24.44
CA GLU A 268 -2.59 18.31 -24.03
C GLU A 268 -3.44 17.77 -25.18
N LEU A 269 -3.46 18.49 -26.32
CA LEU A 269 -4.31 18.13 -27.44
C LEU A 269 -3.99 16.74 -28.03
N PRO A 270 -2.71 16.37 -28.24
CA PRO A 270 -2.37 15.03 -28.70
C PRO A 270 -2.82 13.96 -27.72
N ARG A 271 -2.68 14.22 -26.41
CA ARG A 271 -3.14 13.32 -25.36
C ARG A 271 -4.66 13.13 -25.39
N ILE A 272 -5.44 14.21 -25.52
CA ILE A 272 -6.91 14.16 -25.60
C ILE A 272 -7.36 13.32 -26.81
N VAL A 273 -6.75 13.54 -27.98
CA VAL A 273 -7.06 12.78 -29.20
C VAL A 273 -6.69 11.30 -29.03
N SER A 274 -5.53 11.01 -28.46
CA SER A 274 -5.10 9.63 -28.16
C SER A 274 -6.05 8.93 -27.20
N GLU A 275 -6.46 9.59 -26.12
CA GLU A 275 -7.43 9.05 -25.15
C GLU A 275 -8.78 8.80 -25.83
N PHE A 276 -9.27 9.72 -26.68
CA PHE A 276 -10.51 9.51 -27.44
C PHE A 276 -10.41 8.30 -28.39
N ILE A 277 -9.31 8.18 -29.15
CA ILE A 277 -9.09 7.02 -30.04
C ILE A 277 -9.09 5.74 -29.20
N PHE A 278 -8.34 5.69 -28.11
CA PHE A 278 -8.25 4.53 -27.24
C PHE A 278 -9.63 4.13 -26.67
N GLN A 279 -10.36 5.06 -26.05
CA GLN A 279 -11.70 4.78 -25.49
C GLN A 279 -12.67 4.25 -26.56
N LYS A 280 -12.62 4.84 -27.76
CA LYS A 280 -13.43 4.43 -28.90
C LYS A 280 -13.10 3.02 -29.41
N THR A 281 -11.87 2.55 -29.24
CA THR A 281 -11.49 1.15 -29.56
C THR A 281 -11.89 0.15 -28.49
N LEU A 282 -11.92 0.56 -27.22
CA LEU A 282 -12.33 -0.32 -26.11
C LEU A 282 -13.85 -0.57 -26.12
N ASN A 283 -14.63 0.41 -26.54
CA ASN A 283 -16.07 0.37 -26.36
C ASN A 283 -16.80 -0.41 -27.48
N LYS A 284 -17.29 -1.61 -27.14
CA LYS A 284 -17.98 -2.53 -28.08
C LYS A 284 -19.42 -2.09 -28.41
N GLN A 285 -20.00 -1.07 -27.75
CA GLN A 285 -21.45 -0.76 -27.84
C GLN A 285 -21.78 0.74 -27.94
N TRP A 286 -21.06 1.51 -28.75
CA TRP A 286 -21.52 2.86 -29.12
C TRP A 286 -22.34 2.83 -30.40
N GLU A 287 -23.54 2.24 -30.34
CA GLU A 287 -24.46 2.24 -31.48
C GLU A 287 -24.68 3.66 -32.01
N GLY A 288 -24.96 4.63 -31.13
CA GLY A 288 -25.14 6.04 -31.52
C GLY A 288 -23.95 6.63 -32.26
N LEU A 289 -22.70 6.34 -31.84
CA LEU A 289 -21.51 6.81 -32.58
C LEU A 289 -21.35 6.08 -33.92
N GLY A 290 -21.70 4.79 -33.98
CA GLY A 290 -21.73 4.02 -35.22
C GLY A 290 -22.69 4.64 -36.23
N ARG A 291 -23.92 4.96 -35.81
CA ARG A 291 -24.95 5.62 -36.63
C ARG A 291 -24.52 7.03 -37.06
N ALA A 292 -23.98 7.83 -36.14
CA ALA A 292 -23.49 9.18 -36.42
C ALA A 292 -22.36 9.19 -37.48
N LYS A 293 -21.40 8.27 -37.40
CA LYS A 293 -20.32 8.16 -38.40
C LYS A 293 -20.81 7.70 -39.78
N LYS A 294 -21.90 6.96 -39.83
CA LYS A 294 -22.50 6.51 -41.09
C LYS A 294 -23.46 7.55 -41.68
N GLY A 295 -23.71 8.66 -40.97
CA GLY A 295 -24.71 9.64 -41.36
C GLY A 295 -26.14 9.11 -41.27
N GLU A 296 -26.39 7.99 -40.57
CA GLU A 296 -27.70 7.29 -40.56
C GLU A 296 -28.87 8.12 -39.99
N ASN A 297 -28.58 9.25 -39.33
CA ASN A 297 -29.62 10.19 -38.89
C ASN A 297 -30.18 11.06 -40.02
N ASP A 298 -29.60 11.00 -41.23
CA ASP A 298 -30.02 11.78 -42.38
C ASP A 298 -30.01 10.90 -43.66
N ILE A 299 -30.99 11.11 -44.53
CA ILE A 299 -31.17 10.29 -45.75
C ILE A 299 -30.07 10.61 -46.78
N LYS A 300 -29.37 11.74 -46.62
CA LYS A 300 -28.28 12.21 -47.49
C LYS A 300 -27.03 12.56 -46.70
N ASN A 301 -25.90 11.98 -47.07
CA ASN A 301 -24.57 12.26 -46.49
C ASN A 301 -23.95 13.59 -46.97
N PHE A 302 -24.73 14.45 -47.62
CA PHE A 302 -24.30 15.73 -48.18
C PHE A 302 -25.43 16.76 -48.11
N GLU A 303 -25.04 18.03 -48.09
CA GLU A 303 -25.90 19.17 -48.36
C GLU A 303 -25.79 19.55 -49.85
N SER A 304 -26.90 20.01 -50.41
CA SER A 304 -26.97 20.46 -51.78
C SER A 304 -27.28 21.94 -51.89
N GLU A 305 -26.71 22.58 -52.91
CA GLU A 305 -27.02 23.94 -53.32
C GLU A 305 -27.46 23.95 -54.78
N ASP A 306 -28.39 24.83 -55.13
CA ASP A 306 -29.07 24.82 -56.44
C ASP A 306 -28.08 24.93 -57.61
N ASP A 307 -27.02 25.72 -57.47
CA ASP A 307 -26.02 25.95 -58.53
C ASP A 307 -24.85 24.95 -58.54
N ILE A 308 -24.60 24.25 -57.42
CA ILE A 308 -23.39 23.45 -57.20
C ILE A 308 -23.69 21.94 -57.15
N GLY A 309 -24.95 21.55 -56.94
CA GLY A 309 -25.32 20.17 -56.71
C GLY A 309 -24.90 19.73 -55.32
N LYS A 310 -24.04 18.71 -55.18
CA LYS A 310 -23.54 18.25 -53.86
C LYS A 310 -22.44 19.18 -53.33
N ALA A 311 -22.76 20.11 -52.43
CA ALA A 311 -21.85 21.18 -52.02
C ALA A 311 -21.01 20.85 -50.77
N ARG A 312 -21.61 20.27 -49.73
CA ARG A 312 -20.94 20.04 -48.43
C ARG A 312 -21.16 18.61 -47.92
N ALA A 313 -20.11 17.95 -47.46
CA ALA A 313 -20.22 16.62 -46.88
C ALA A 313 -20.63 16.66 -45.40
N LYS A 314 -21.49 15.73 -44.97
CA LYS A 314 -21.88 15.53 -43.56
C LYS A 314 -20.99 14.50 -42.84
N LEU A 315 -19.78 14.29 -43.35
CA LEU A 315 -18.78 13.35 -42.79
C LEU A 315 -17.80 14.02 -41.82
N PHE A 316 -17.95 15.31 -41.57
CA PHE A 316 -17.13 16.05 -40.62
C PHE A 316 -17.75 16.01 -39.22
N LEU A 317 -16.97 15.56 -38.24
CA LEU A 317 -17.39 15.26 -36.88
C LEU A 317 -16.54 16.07 -35.90
N SER A 318 -17.01 16.23 -34.67
CA SER A 318 -16.18 16.64 -33.54
C SER A 318 -16.41 15.69 -32.36
N PHE A 319 -15.65 15.83 -31.29
CA PHE A 319 -15.81 15.02 -30.09
C PHE A 319 -15.48 15.83 -28.83
N GLY A 320 -16.09 15.42 -27.72
CA GLY A 320 -15.70 15.81 -26.37
C GLY A 320 -15.38 14.56 -25.56
N VAL A 321 -14.49 14.68 -24.58
CA VAL A 321 -14.20 13.63 -23.61
C VAL A 321 -14.43 14.21 -22.22
N GLU A 322 -15.37 13.64 -21.48
CA GLU A 322 -15.55 13.89 -20.06
C GLU A 322 -14.99 12.69 -19.28
N ARG A 323 -14.23 12.96 -18.23
CA ARG A 323 -13.59 11.92 -17.42
C ARG A 323 -14.01 12.03 -15.97
N ILE A 324 -14.53 10.94 -15.43
CA ILE A 324 -14.70 10.74 -13.99
C ILE A 324 -13.47 9.98 -13.49
N VAL A 325 -12.73 10.55 -12.55
CA VAL A 325 -11.58 9.91 -11.90
C VAL A 325 -12.01 9.47 -10.51
N VAL A 326 -11.91 8.17 -10.23
CA VAL A 326 -12.07 7.63 -8.88
C VAL A 326 -10.66 7.41 -8.30
N PRO A 327 -10.27 8.12 -7.23
CA PRO A 327 -8.94 8.03 -6.64
C PRO A 327 -8.81 6.76 -5.77
N GLU A 328 -8.89 5.59 -6.41
CA GLU A 328 -8.97 4.30 -5.72
C GLU A 328 -7.72 4.03 -4.88
N GLN A 329 -6.55 4.42 -5.37
CA GLN A 329 -5.28 4.20 -4.67
C GLN A 329 -5.20 5.04 -3.40
N GLU A 330 -5.55 6.32 -3.49
CA GLU A 330 -5.58 7.24 -2.36
C GLU A 330 -6.61 6.80 -1.31
N ILE A 331 -7.76 6.27 -1.74
CA ILE A 331 -8.76 5.68 -0.84
C ILE A 331 -8.18 4.45 -0.13
N LYS A 332 -7.52 3.53 -0.86
CA LYS A 332 -6.88 2.34 -0.28
C LYS A 332 -5.80 2.71 0.75
N GLU A 333 -4.96 3.68 0.42
CA GLU A 333 -3.90 4.18 1.30
C GLU A 333 -4.49 4.83 2.55
N TYR A 334 -5.50 5.69 2.39
CA TYR A 334 -6.20 6.31 3.51
C TYR A 334 -6.79 5.26 4.47
N LEU A 335 -7.46 4.24 3.94
CA LEU A 335 -8.01 3.14 4.75
C LEU A 335 -6.90 2.32 5.42
N ALA A 336 -5.85 1.95 4.69
CA ALA A 336 -4.75 1.16 5.22
C ALA A 336 -4.02 1.89 6.36
N TYR A 337 -3.70 3.17 6.18
CA TYR A 337 -3.08 4.00 7.22
C TYR A 337 -4.03 4.24 8.38
N GLY A 338 -5.33 4.47 8.13
CA GLY A 338 -6.33 4.57 9.18
C GLY A 338 -6.40 3.31 10.05
N PHE A 339 -6.41 2.11 9.45
CA PHE A 339 -6.38 0.86 10.22
C PHE A 339 -5.08 0.66 10.99
N ALA A 340 -3.94 0.95 10.37
CA ALA A 340 -2.63 0.84 11.01
C ALA A 340 -2.50 1.80 12.20
N GLU A 341 -3.01 3.01 12.07
CA GLU A 341 -3.08 3.99 13.14
C GLU A 341 -3.95 3.46 14.30
N GLN A 342 -5.16 2.98 14.02
CA GLN A 342 -6.05 2.43 15.05
C GLN A 342 -5.43 1.24 15.79
N ALA A 343 -4.79 0.31 15.06
CA ALA A 343 -4.08 -0.81 15.66
C ALA A 343 -2.92 -0.34 16.56
N THR A 344 -2.15 0.64 16.09
CA THR A 344 -1.03 1.19 16.86
C THR A 344 -1.52 1.91 18.13
N ARG A 345 -2.61 2.68 18.03
CA ARG A 345 -3.22 3.34 19.19
C ARG A 345 -3.81 2.35 20.20
N GLN A 346 -4.42 1.25 19.73
CA GLN A 346 -4.85 0.16 20.61
C GLN A 346 -3.65 -0.44 21.37
N LEU A 347 -2.57 -0.77 20.67
CA LEU A 347 -1.36 -1.36 21.28
C LEU A 347 -0.69 -0.41 22.29
N MET A 348 -0.65 0.89 21.99
CA MET A 348 0.03 1.91 22.80
C MET A 348 -0.81 2.42 23.97
N PHE A 349 -2.10 2.69 23.76
CA PHE A 349 -2.97 3.40 24.71
C PHE A 349 -4.20 2.61 25.15
N ASN A 350 -4.73 1.74 24.28
CA ASN A 350 -5.92 0.91 24.51
C ASN A 350 -7.14 1.71 25.05
N ASN A 351 -7.35 2.91 24.53
CA ASN A 351 -8.41 3.84 24.96
C ASN A 351 -9.48 3.99 23.88
N PHE A 352 -10.48 3.11 23.87
CA PHE A 352 -11.55 3.15 22.85
C PHE A 352 -12.65 4.16 23.20
N ARG A 353 -12.99 5.03 22.23
CA ARG A 353 -14.06 6.02 22.30
C ARG A 353 -15.09 5.76 21.21
N GLN A 354 -16.35 5.66 21.61
CA GLN A 354 -17.44 5.42 20.66
C GLN A 354 -17.53 6.59 19.67
N GLY A 355 -17.46 6.28 18.37
CA GLY A 355 -17.50 7.28 17.29
C GLY A 355 -16.13 7.82 16.86
N GLU A 356 -15.11 7.74 17.71
CA GLU A 356 -13.74 8.23 17.41
C GLU A 356 -12.71 7.11 17.22
N GLY A 357 -12.98 5.91 17.74
CA GLY A 357 -12.03 4.79 17.74
C GLY A 357 -11.05 4.85 18.91
N TYR A 358 -9.86 4.29 18.75
CA TYR A 358 -8.81 4.36 19.75
C TYR A 358 -8.18 5.76 19.77
N ALA A 359 -8.16 6.39 20.94
CA ALA A 359 -7.49 7.65 21.18
C ALA A 359 -5.96 7.47 21.29
N ASP A 360 -5.22 8.54 21.00
CA ASP A 360 -3.77 8.63 21.11
C ASP A 360 -3.30 9.02 22.53
N GLU A 361 -4.12 8.74 23.54
CA GLU A 361 -3.84 9.04 24.93
C GLU A 361 -4.29 7.91 25.88
N PRO A 362 -3.56 7.66 26.98
CA PRO A 362 -3.84 6.56 27.88
C PRO A 362 -5.10 6.80 28.73
N VAL A 363 -5.76 5.71 29.14
CA VAL A 363 -6.83 5.78 30.16
C VAL A 363 -6.23 6.10 31.53
N GLN A 364 -6.80 7.08 32.23
CA GLN A 364 -6.42 7.39 33.61
C GLN A 364 -6.94 6.30 34.57
N LYS A 365 -6.04 5.71 35.34
CA LYS A 365 -6.34 4.65 36.31
C LYS A 365 -5.40 4.73 37.51
N ASP A 366 -5.90 4.42 38.70
CA ASP A 366 -5.07 4.25 39.91
C ASP A 366 -4.39 2.87 39.88
N TRP A 367 -3.19 2.84 39.31
CA TRP A 367 -2.35 1.63 39.27
C TRP A 367 -1.78 1.25 40.63
N GLY A 368 -1.67 2.20 41.56
CA GLY A 368 -1.20 1.93 42.92
C GLY A 368 -2.19 1.06 43.70
N SER A 369 -3.49 1.35 43.58
CA SER A 369 -4.54 0.48 44.16
C SER A 369 -4.57 -0.89 43.48
N GLU A 370 -4.45 -0.93 42.14
CA GLU A 370 -4.43 -2.18 41.38
C GLU A 370 -3.28 -3.11 41.80
N ALA A 371 -2.06 -2.56 41.93
CA ALA A 371 -0.87 -3.32 42.32
C ALA A 371 -0.99 -3.97 43.71
N ARG A 372 -1.78 -3.38 44.62
CA ARG A 372 -1.97 -3.85 45.99
C ARG A 372 -3.10 -4.86 46.16
N LYS A 373 -3.84 -5.19 45.10
CA LYS A 373 -4.95 -6.15 45.20
C LYS A 373 -4.43 -7.55 45.59
N PRO A 374 -5.08 -8.23 46.55
CA PRO A 374 -4.62 -9.53 47.05
C PRO A 374 -4.46 -10.61 45.97
N ASP A 375 -5.39 -10.66 45.02
CA ASP A 375 -5.37 -11.59 43.89
C ASP A 375 -4.22 -11.29 42.91
N VAL A 376 -3.95 -10.01 42.67
CA VAL A 376 -2.83 -9.54 41.82
C VAL A 376 -1.49 -9.95 42.44
N ILE A 377 -1.23 -9.58 43.69
CA ILE A 377 0.04 -9.94 44.36
C ILE A 377 0.21 -11.45 44.51
N GLN A 378 -0.87 -12.20 44.71
CA GLN A 378 -0.82 -13.66 44.77
C GLN A 378 -0.46 -14.25 43.40
N LYS A 379 -1.11 -13.78 42.33
CA LYS A 379 -0.87 -14.22 40.94
C LYS A 379 0.55 -13.94 40.46
N LEU A 380 1.13 -12.84 40.93
CA LEU A 380 2.49 -12.40 40.63
C LEU A 380 3.55 -12.99 41.58
N LEU A 381 3.16 -13.85 42.53
CA LEU A 381 4.05 -14.45 43.54
C LEU A 381 4.72 -13.42 44.48
N LEU A 382 4.08 -12.26 44.66
CA LEU A 382 4.55 -11.15 45.50
C LEU A 382 3.86 -11.11 46.87
N SER A 383 2.92 -12.00 47.18
CA SER A 383 2.26 -12.01 48.50
C SER A 383 3.25 -12.31 49.65
N ASP A 384 2.94 -11.87 50.87
CA ASP A 384 3.79 -12.12 52.06
C ASP A 384 4.09 -13.62 52.24
N ALA A 385 3.13 -14.48 51.90
CA ALA A 385 3.33 -15.92 51.96
C ALA A 385 4.49 -16.38 51.05
N HIS A 386 4.66 -15.79 49.87
CA HIS A 386 5.78 -16.10 48.97
C HIS A 386 7.07 -15.45 49.49
N LEU A 387 7.05 -14.15 49.78
CA LEU A 387 8.24 -13.40 50.19
C LEU A 387 8.84 -13.89 51.53
N MET A 388 7.99 -14.39 52.44
CA MET A 388 8.42 -14.97 53.72
C MET A 388 8.64 -16.50 53.67
N LEU A 389 8.58 -17.10 52.48
CA LEU A 389 8.75 -18.54 52.22
C LEU A 389 7.76 -19.42 53.02
N GLU A 390 6.55 -18.91 53.26
CA GLU A 390 5.43 -19.71 53.80
C GLU A 390 4.87 -20.66 52.75
N THR A 391 4.89 -20.25 51.48
CA THR A 391 4.67 -21.08 50.29
C THR A 391 5.94 -21.15 49.44
N GLY A 392 6.05 -22.15 48.58
CA GLY A 392 7.17 -22.30 47.65
C GLY A 392 7.07 -21.31 46.48
N ILE A 393 8.22 -20.78 46.03
CA ILE A 393 8.31 -19.89 44.85
C ILE A 393 8.66 -20.70 43.60
N LEU A 394 9.69 -21.55 43.69
CA LEU A 394 10.07 -22.45 42.60
C LEU A 394 9.08 -23.62 42.51
N GLU A 395 8.90 -24.17 41.31
CA GLU A 395 7.90 -25.22 41.06
C GLU A 395 8.07 -26.46 41.96
N ASP A 396 9.30 -26.89 42.22
CA ASP A 396 9.58 -28.04 43.09
C ASP A 396 9.27 -27.74 44.56
N ASP A 397 9.51 -26.51 45.00
CA ASP A 397 9.17 -26.07 46.35
C ASP A 397 7.65 -25.94 46.53
N ALA A 398 6.96 -25.40 45.52
CA ALA A 398 5.51 -25.23 45.52
C ALA A 398 4.77 -26.57 45.51
N ARG A 399 5.34 -27.60 44.86
CA ARG A 399 4.80 -28.98 44.84
C ARG A 399 5.15 -29.80 46.08
N ASN A 400 6.02 -29.30 46.96
CA ASN A 400 6.46 -30.06 48.12
C ASN A 400 5.36 -30.11 49.20
N ALA A 401 4.72 -31.26 49.37
CA ALA A 401 3.67 -31.49 50.38
C ALA A 401 4.14 -31.29 51.84
N MET A 402 5.45 -31.32 52.10
CA MET A 402 6.05 -31.05 53.42
C MET A 402 6.32 -29.55 53.65
N TRP A 403 6.15 -28.71 52.64
CA TRP A 403 6.27 -27.25 52.74
C TRP A 403 5.01 -26.65 53.35
N LYS A 404 4.82 -26.85 54.64
CA LYS A 404 3.71 -26.26 55.39
C LYS A 404 4.05 -24.86 55.88
N PRO A 405 3.10 -23.92 55.91
CA PRO A 405 3.31 -22.61 56.55
C PRO A 405 3.89 -22.79 57.95
N ALA A 406 4.85 -21.95 58.34
CA ALA A 406 5.60 -22.14 59.59
C ALA A 406 4.68 -22.27 60.82
N ARG A 407 3.60 -21.48 60.85
CA ARG A 407 2.57 -21.55 61.90
C ARG A 407 1.91 -22.93 61.99
N GLU A 408 1.58 -23.51 60.84
CA GLU A 408 0.96 -24.83 60.77
C GLU A 408 1.95 -25.94 61.13
N TYR A 409 3.18 -25.84 60.61
CA TYR A 409 4.25 -26.79 60.88
C TYR A 409 4.51 -26.89 62.39
N TRP A 410 4.79 -25.77 63.07
CA TRP A 410 5.05 -25.77 64.50
C TRP A 410 3.84 -26.16 65.34
N LYS A 411 2.62 -25.82 64.90
CA LYS A 411 1.39 -26.30 65.53
C LYS A 411 1.32 -27.83 65.49
N GLN A 412 1.59 -28.45 64.34
CA GLN A 412 1.58 -29.92 64.20
C GLN A 412 2.64 -30.59 65.07
N ILE A 413 3.87 -30.07 65.06
CA ILE A 413 4.96 -30.61 65.89
C ILE A 413 4.62 -30.53 67.39
N VAL A 414 4.18 -29.37 67.87
CA VAL A 414 3.82 -29.19 69.29
C VAL A 414 2.62 -30.05 69.67
N SER A 415 1.62 -30.16 68.80
CA SER A 415 0.43 -31.00 69.03
C SER A 415 0.75 -32.49 69.07
N ARG A 416 1.87 -32.92 68.47
CA ARG A 416 2.40 -34.28 68.57
C ARG A 416 3.23 -34.47 69.83
N LEU A 417 4.22 -33.61 70.07
CA LEU A 417 5.21 -33.77 71.15
C LEU A 417 4.62 -33.56 72.55
N ALA A 418 3.71 -32.60 72.72
CA ALA A 418 3.18 -32.27 74.05
C ALA A 418 2.36 -33.41 74.68
N PRO A 419 1.46 -34.11 73.95
CA PRO A 419 0.80 -35.31 74.46
C PRO A 419 1.77 -36.46 74.75
N GLU A 420 2.74 -36.72 73.85
CA GLU A 420 3.74 -37.78 74.04
C GLU A 420 4.53 -37.60 75.35
N ILE A 421 4.92 -36.37 75.68
CA ILE A 421 5.67 -36.05 76.92
C ILE A 421 4.79 -36.27 78.17
N ARG A 422 3.49 -36.00 78.09
CA ARG A 422 2.57 -36.16 79.24
C ARG A 422 2.35 -37.61 79.65
N VAL A 423 2.40 -38.52 78.69
CA VAL A 423 2.12 -39.95 78.89
C VAL A 423 3.38 -40.80 79.02
N ASP A 424 4.56 -40.19 78.92
CA ASP A 424 5.85 -40.85 79.04
C ASP A 424 6.16 -41.19 80.52
N PRO A 425 6.15 -42.49 80.91
CA PRO A 425 6.34 -42.89 82.30
C PRO A 425 7.77 -42.67 82.80
N THR A 426 8.72 -42.37 81.90
CA THR A 426 10.14 -42.15 82.23
C THR A 426 10.45 -40.69 82.58
N LEU A 427 9.49 -39.77 82.39
CA LEU A 427 9.68 -38.35 82.62
C LEU A 427 8.91 -37.87 83.85
N GLU A 428 9.63 -37.27 84.79
CA GLU A 428 9.00 -36.56 85.91
C GLU A 428 8.24 -35.32 85.42
N GLN A 429 7.10 -35.02 86.06
CA GLN A 429 6.29 -33.86 85.71
C GLN A 429 7.01 -32.50 85.85
N THR A 430 8.12 -32.45 86.61
CA THR A 430 9.02 -31.30 86.77
C THR A 430 9.91 -31.07 85.55
N THR A 431 10.15 -32.10 84.74
CA THR A 431 11.06 -32.05 83.59
C THR A 431 10.33 -31.91 82.25
N TRP A 432 8.99 -31.94 82.23
CA TRP A 432 8.17 -31.83 81.02
C TRP A 432 8.50 -30.62 80.15
N VAL A 433 8.69 -29.44 80.76
CA VAL A 433 9.02 -28.20 80.03
C VAL A 433 10.41 -28.31 79.38
N HIS A 434 11.40 -28.83 80.12
CA HIS A 434 12.75 -29.05 79.59
C HIS A 434 12.75 -30.09 78.46
N ALA A 435 12.01 -31.19 78.62
CA ALA A 435 11.87 -32.22 77.59
C ALA A 435 11.21 -31.67 76.31
N LEU A 436 10.16 -30.84 76.43
CA LEU A 436 9.51 -30.20 75.30
C LEU A 436 10.46 -29.22 74.60
N SER A 437 11.14 -28.36 75.36
CA SER A 437 12.14 -27.43 74.82
C SER A 437 13.29 -28.14 74.12
N SER A 438 13.82 -29.22 74.69
CA SER A 438 14.91 -30.01 74.10
C SER A 438 14.47 -30.73 72.81
N ARG A 439 13.29 -31.37 72.79
CA ARG A 439 12.76 -32.02 71.59
C ARG A 439 12.43 -31.00 70.49
N LEU A 440 11.92 -29.81 70.83
CA LEU A 440 11.66 -28.75 69.87
C LEU A 440 12.95 -28.11 69.34
N ALA A 441 13.98 -27.94 70.19
CA ALA A 441 15.31 -27.50 69.77
C ALA A 441 15.91 -28.48 68.76
N LYS A 442 15.80 -29.79 69.02
CA LYS A 442 16.21 -30.82 68.05
C LYS A 442 15.44 -30.71 66.72
N VAL A 443 14.12 -30.49 66.76
CA VAL A 443 13.34 -30.28 65.53
C VAL A 443 13.78 -29.04 64.78
N PHE A 444 14.04 -27.95 65.51
CA PHE A 444 14.52 -26.68 64.98
C PHE A 444 15.90 -26.81 64.33
N ASP A 445 16.82 -27.57 64.92
CA ASP A 445 18.18 -27.71 64.44
C ASP A 445 18.33 -28.80 63.36
N GLU A 446 17.46 -29.82 63.32
CA GLU A 446 17.70 -31.01 62.47
C GLU A 446 16.61 -31.31 61.44
N THR A 447 15.32 -31.01 61.69
CA THR A 447 14.21 -31.65 60.92
C THR A 447 13.18 -30.71 60.30
N TYR A 448 13.36 -29.38 60.39
CA TYR A 448 12.46 -28.42 59.76
C TYR A 448 12.34 -28.65 58.24
N ARG A 449 11.11 -28.95 57.78
CA ARG A 449 10.76 -29.22 56.36
C ARG A 449 11.76 -30.16 55.65
N THR A 450 12.28 -31.17 56.35
CA THR A 450 13.27 -32.16 55.86
C THR A 450 14.57 -31.56 55.29
N MET A 451 14.93 -30.33 55.68
CA MET A 451 16.08 -29.59 55.15
C MET A 451 17.15 -29.28 56.22
N GLY A 452 17.39 -30.22 57.15
CA GLY A 452 18.48 -30.10 58.12
C GLY A 452 18.30 -28.97 59.14
N GLY A 453 17.05 -28.65 59.50
CA GLY A 453 16.72 -27.60 60.47
C GLY A 453 16.39 -26.24 59.84
N VAL A 454 15.88 -25.32 60.67
CA VAL A 454 15.42 -23.98 60.27
C VAL A 454 16.57 -23.16 59.68
N ARG A 455 17.74 -23.19 60.34
CA ARG A 455 18.92 -22.42 59.90
C ARG A 455 19.38 -22.89 58.51
N LYS A 456 19.51 -24.20 58.33
CA LYS A 456 19.96 -24.77 57.07
C LYS A 456 18.95 -24.56 55.95
N PHE A 457 17.65 -24.65 56.24
CA PHE A 457 16.59 -24.30 55.30
C PHE A 457 16.76 -22.87 54.76
N TYR A 458 16.85 -21.87 55.64
CA TYR A 458 16.98 -20.47 55.22
C TYR A 458 18.32 -20.17 54.55
N GLU A 459 19.40 -20.84 54.96
CA GLU A 459 20.71 -20.76 54.28
C GLU A 459 20.63 -21.28 52.84
N ILE A 460 20.04 -22.46 52.62
CA ILE A 460 19.85 -23.06 51.29
C ILE A 460 19.00 -22.13 50.42
N LYS A 461 17.90 -21.60 50.97
CA LYS A 461 17.01 -20.72 50.21
C LYS A 461 17.61 -19.33 49.96
N ALA A 462 18.45 -18.83 50.85
CA ALA A 462 19.24 -17.62 50.60
C ALA A 462 20.21 -17.81 49.41
N ASN A 463 20.83 -18.99 49.27
CA ASN A 463 21.68 -19.31 48.12
C ASN A 463 20.88 -19.40 46.81
N ALA A 464 19.61 -19.82 46.87
CA ALA A 464 18.71 -19.90 45.70
C ALA A 464 17.94 -18.58 45.41
N ARG A 465 18.24 -17.50 46.13
CA ARG A 465 17.50 -16.23 46.07
C ARG A 465 17.42 -15.63 44.67
N LEU A 466 18.53 -15.63 43.94
CA LEU A 466 18.58 -15.08 42.58
C LEU A 466 17.68 -15.87 41.61
N GLU A 467 17.62 -17.20 41.76
CA GLU A 467 16.74 -18.05 40.94
C GLU A 467 15.26 -17.84 41.28
N MET A 468 14.94 -17.67 42.56
CA MET A 468 13.57 -17.32 42.99
C MET A 468 13.15 -15.96 42.43
N ALA A 469 14.01 -14.93 42.53
CA ALA A 469 13.73 -13.62 41.96
C ALA A 469 13.53 -13.69 40.43
N ARG A 470 14.42 -14.41 39.71
CA ARG A 470 14.26 -14.65 38.26
C ARG A 470 12.94 -15.34 37.92
N HIS A 471 12.50 -16.31 38.73
CA HIS A 471 11.24 -16.99 38.52
C HIS A 471 10.05 -16.05 38.69
N VAL A 472 10.06 -15.22 39.74
CA VAL A 472 9.04 -14.18 39.97
C VAL A 472 9.03 -13.17 38.81
N SER A 473 10.18 -12.67 38.38
CA SER A 473 10.28 -11.75 37.24
C SER A 473 9.71 -12.36 35.96
N ARG A 474 10.05 -13.62 35.64
CA ARG A 474 9.48 -14.32 34.48
C ARG A 474 7.97 -14.50 34.57
N GLN A 475 7.44 -14.76 35.76
CA GLN A 475 6.01 -14.87 35.98
C GLN A 475 5.30 -13.52 35.76
N ILE A 476 5.89 -12.43 36.24
CA ILE A 476 5.41 -11.07 35.97
C ILE A 476 5.45 -10.78 34.46
N GLU A 477 6.59 -10.97 33.80
CA GLU A 477 6.76 -10.76 32.36
C GLU A 477 5.72 -11.56 31.53
N LYS A 478 5.56 -12.85 31.84
CA LYS A 478 4.59 -13.72 31.19
C LYS A 478 3.17 -13.18 31.34
N GLN A 479 2.81 -12.71 32.53
CA GLN A 479 1.49 -12.15 32.80
C GLN A 479 1.27 -10.84 32.05
N LEU A 480 2.20 -9.89 32.13
CA LEU A 480 2.10 -8.60 31.46
C LEU A 480 2.03 -8.76 29.93
N PHE A 481 2.87 -9.63 29.36
CA PHE A 481 2.87 -9.88 27.91
C PHE A 481 1.56 -10.56 27.47
N SER A 482 1.02 -11.48 28.28
CA SER A 482 -0.27 -12.09 27.99
C SER A 482 -1.38 -11.04 27.97
N ASP A 483 -1.39 -10.13 28.94
CA ASP A 483 -2.41 -9.07 29.05
C ASP A 483 -2.29 -8.05 27.90
N TRP A 484 -1.07 -7.76 27.43
CA TRP A 484 -0.86 -6.96 26.22
C TRP A 484 -1.39 -7.66 24.98
N LYS A 485 -1.01 -8.93 24.79
CA LYS A 485 -1.34 -9.71 23.60
C LYS A 485 -2.84 -9.85 23.37
N ILE A 486 -3.62 -10.00 24.44
CA ILE A 486 -5.09 -10.12 24.35
C ILE A 486 -5.80 -8.76 24.37
N GLY A 487 -5.07 -7.65 24.51
CA GLY A 487 -5.63 -6.30 24.54
C GLY A 487 -6.31 -5.92 25.85
N THR A 488 -5.97 -6.58 26.97
CA THR A 488 -6.43 -6.17 28.30
C THR A 488 -5.78 -4.86 28.71
N HIS A 489 -4.47 -4.73 28.48
CA HIS A 489 -3.69 -3.54 28.83
C HIS A 489 -2.81 -3.09 27.67
N SER A 490 -2.64 -1.78 27.53
CA SER A 490 -1.71 -1.17 26.57
C SER A 490 -0.26 -1.18 27.06
N LEU A 491 0.70 -0.92 26.17
CA LEU A 491 2.11 -0.79 26.56
C LEU A 491 2.33 0.29 27.63
N ILE A 492 1.67 1.44 27.52
CA ILE A 492 1.77 2.52 28.50
C ILE A 492 1.15 2.10 29.83
N GLN A 493 0.00 1.44 29.80
CA GLN A 493 -0.66 0.95 31.01
C GLN A 493 0.20 -0.09 31.74
N LEU A 494 0.84 -1.00 31.01
CA LEU A 494 1.77 -1.98 31.59
C LEU A 494 3.00 -1.32 32.21
N ARG A 495 3.56 -0.30 31.57
CA ARG A 495 4.65 0.50 32.15
C ARG A 495 4.22 1.13 33.48
N GLN A 496 3.08 1.82 33.49
CA GLN A 496 2.54 2.46 34.70
C GLN A 496 2.29 1.44 35.82
N PHE A 497 1.82 0.24 35.45
CA PHE A 497 1.62 -0.83 36.41
C PHE A 497 2.93 -1.41 36.96
N ILE A 498 3.98 -1.55 36.14
CA ILE A 498 5.32 -1.92 36.61
C ILE A 498 5.85 -0.87 37.60
N ASP A 499 5.74 0.41 37.28
CA ASP A 499 6.17 1.50 38.18
C ASP A 499 5.42 1.42 39.53
N ALA A 500 4.12 1.14 39.49
CA ALA A 500 3.31 0.94 40.70
C ALA A 500 3.71 -0.30 41.50
N LEU A 501 4.06 -1.41 40.84
CA LEU A 501 4.56 -2.63 41.50
C LEU A 501 5.91 -2.36 42.19
N VAL A 502 6.83 -1.64 41.54
CA VAL A 502 8.13 -1.28 42.12
C VAL A 502 7.92 -0.42 43.38
N ASN A 503 7.13 0.64 43.29
CA ASN A 503 6.83 1.51 44.44
C ASN A 503 6.20 0.72 45.61
N MET A 504 5.27 -0.18 45.33
CA MET A 504 4.66 -1.04 46.34
C MET A 504 5.68 -1.98 47.01
N LEU A 505 6.63 -2.53 46.24
CA LEU A 505 7.67 -3.40 46.78
C LEU A 505 8.66 -2.62 47.65
N ASP A 506 9.02 -1.40 47.25
CA ASP A 506 9.88 -0.51 48.05
C ASP A 506 9.23 -0.17 49.40
N GLU A 507 7.94 0.21 49.41
CA GLU A 507 7.19 0.45 50.66
C GLU A 507 7.17 -0.80 51.57
N ARG A 508 6.98 -1.98 50.99
CA ARG A 508 6.97 -3.24 51.78
C ARG A 508 8.34 -3.61 52.30
N LEU A 509 9.40 -3.33 51.55
CA LEU A 509 10.77 -3.54 52.02
C LEU A 509 11.06 -2.67 53.24
N GLU A 510 10.59 -1.41 53.28
CA GLU A 510 10.70 -0.55 54.46
C GLU A 510 9.98 -1.15 55.67
N VAL A 511 8.73 -1.62 55.50
CA VAL A 511 7.97 -2.28 56.57
C VAL A 511 8.70 -3.50 57.12
N PHE A 512 9.21 -4.37 56.24
CA PHE A 512 9.95 -5.56 56.66
C PHE A 512 11.26 -5.21 57.38
N ASN A 513 11.96 -4.15 56.94
CA ASN A 513 13.15 -3.67 57.63
C ASN A 513 12.81 -3.21 59.05
N GLU A 514 11.71 -2.48 59.24
CA GLU A 514 11.25 -2.06 60.56
C GLU A 514 10.89 -3.28 61.44
N GLU A 515 10.14 -4.25 60.92
CA GLU A 515 9.81 -5.48 61.64
C GLU A 515 11.05 -6.28 62.06
N LEU A 516 12.07 -6.33 61.19
CA LEU A 516 13.35 -6.98 61.50
C LEU A 516 14.07 -6.29 62.66
N THR A 517 14.06 -4.95 62.71
CA THR A 517 14.67 -4.23 63.83
C THR A 517 13.97 -4.49 65.17
N LYS A 518 12.65 -4.73 65.16
CA LYS A 518 11.87 -5.04 66.37
C LYS A 518 11.99 -6.52 66.79
N GLY A 519 12.53 -7.37 65.92
CA GLY A 519 12.65 -8.82 66.10
C GLY A 519 13.27 -9.27 67.43
N PRO A 520 14.50 -8.81 67.78
CA PRO A 520 15.16 -9.22 69.01
C PRO A 520 14.39 -8.84 70.29
N ALA A 521 13.74 -7.69 70.31
CA ALA A 521 12.92 -7.25 71.44
C ALA A 521 11.67 -8.13 71.62
N ASN A 522 11.02 -8.51 70.51
CA ASN A 522 9.89 -9.44 70.52
C ASN A 522 10.29 -10.83 71.00
N GLU A 523 11.44 -11.35 70.56
CA GLU A 523 11.99 -12.63 71.04
C GLU A 523 12.27 -12.60 72.54
N ALA A 524 12.90 -11.54 73.05
CA ALA A 524 13.18 -11.38 74.47
C ALA A 524 11.89 -11.33 75.32
N ALA A 525 10.85 -10.63 74.85
CA ALA A 525 9.56 -10.57 75.53
C ALA A 525 8.87 -11.94 75.61
N ILE A 526 8.93 -12.73 74.53
CA ILE A 526 8.37 -14.09 74.51
C ILE A 526 9.17 -15.01 75.43
N GLN A 527 10.51 -14.90 75.44
CA GLN A 527 11.35 -15.70 76.32
C GLN A 527 11.07 -15.39 77.80
N ALA A 528 10.96 -14.11 78.17
CA ALA A 528 10.59 -13.69 79.51
C ALA A 528 9.24 -14.28 79.96
N ARG A 529 8.26 -14.33 79.05
CA ARG A 529 6.95 -14.95 79.32
C ARG A 529 7.06 -16.47 79.52
N ILE A 530 7.90 -17.15 78.75
CA ILE A 530 8.17 -18.58 78.92
C ILE A 530 8.80 -18.84 80.29
N ASP A 531 9.78 -18.03 80.69
CA ASP A 531 10.48 -18.17 81.96
C ASP A 531 9.53 -17.93 83.16
N GLU A 532 8.66 -16.93 83.05
CA GLU A 532 7.60 -16.65 84.04
C GLU A 532 6.64 -17.84 84.19
N LEU A 533 6.12 -18.37 83.08
CA LEU A 533 5.21 -19.51 83.09
C LEU A 533 5.90 -20.78 83.62
N ASN A 534 7.17 -20.99 83.28
CA ASN A 534 7.97 -22.10 83.79
C ASN A 534 8.21 -21.99 85.30
N ALA A 535 8.45 -20.77 85.82
CA ALA A 535 8.54 -20.53 87.26
C ALA A 535 7.21 -20.83 87.98
N GLN A 536 6.07 -20.50 87.37
CA GLN A 536 4.75 -20.85 87.91
C GLN A 536 4.48 -22.37 87.86
N PHE A 537 4.89 -23.03 86.79
CA PHE A 537 4.77 -24.48 86.62
C PHE A 537 5.54 -25.28 87.68
N ASN A 538 6.75 -24.83 88.04
CA ASN A 538 7.59 -25.49 89.05
C ASN A 538 7.15 -25.21 90.50
N LYS A 539 6.32 -24.18 90.74
CA LYS A 539 5.76 -23.84 92.07
C LYS A 539 4.47 -24.60 92.43
N VAL A 540 3.95 -25.46 91.56
CA VAL A 540 2.73 -26.24 91.82
C VAL A 540 3.02 -27.35 92.85
N GLY A 541 2.61 -27.12 94.12
CA GLY A 541 2.75 -28.06 95.24
C GLY A 541 1.69 -29.18 95.29
N PHE A 542 1.84 -30.10 96.26
CA PHE A 542 1.09 -31.36 96.40
C PHE A 542 -0.45 -31.22 96.32
N LEU A 543 -1.03 -30.20 96.96
CA LEU A 543 -2.49 -29.94 96.96
C LEU A 543 -3.03 -29.50 95.57
N GLY A 544 -2.25 -28.77 94.78
CA GLY A 544 -2.62 -28.35 93.43
C GLY A 544 -2.45 -29.45 92.38
N LYS A 545 -1.83 -30.58 92.74
CA LYS A 545 -1.52 -31.72 91.87
C LYS A 545 -2.66 -32.75 91.82
N HIS A 546 -3.48 -32.83 92.89
CA HIS A 546 -4.52 -33.86 93.05
C HIS A 546 -5.97 -33.33 93.00
N LEU A 547 -6.21 -32.02 93.16
CA LEU A 547 -7.56 -31.41 93.14
C LEU A 547 -7.90 -30.65 91.84
N THR A 548 -6.91 -30.25 91.04
CA THR A 548 -7.11 -29.49 89.79
C THR A 548 -6.01 -29.83 88.77
N ASP A 549 -6.32 -29.99 87.48
CA ASP A 549 -5.32 -30.17 86.40
C ASP A 549 -4.55 -28.87 86.06
N LYS A 550 -4.17 -28.12 87.10
CA LYS A 550 -3.51 -26.80 86.96
C LYS A 550 -2.14 -26.92 86.32
N ARG A 551 -1.44 -28.03 86.57
CA ARG A 551 -0.13 -28.33 85.98
C ARG A 551 -0.26 -28.70 84.49
N GLY A 552 -1.29 -29.45 84.11
CA GLY A 552 -1.64 -29.67 82.70
C GLY A 552 -1.94 -28.36 81.98
N GLY A 553 -2.82 -27.53 82.54
CA GLY A 553 -3.15 -26.20 81.98
C GLY A 553 -1.93 -25.32 81.72
N LEU A 554 -1.05 -25.16 82.72
CA LEU A 554 0.19 -24.40 82.60
C LEU A 554 1.15 -24.99 81.55
N PHE A 555 1.25 -26.32 81.44
CA PHE A 555 2.05 -26.95 80.39
C PHE A 555 1.50 -26.67 78.98
N THR A 556 0.17 -26.63 78.81
CA THR A 556 -0.46 -26.27 77.53
C THR A 556 -0.17 -24.81 77.16
N GLU A 557 -0.20 -23.89 78.13
CA GLU A 557 0.12 -22.47 77.94
C GLU A 557 1.61 -22.25 77.63
N ILE A 558 2.50 -22.98 78.30
CA ILE A 558 3.94 -23.00 78.01
C ILE A 558 4.18 -23.56 76.61
N ALA A 559 3.57 -24.69 76.25
CA ALA A 559 3.68 -25.26 74.91
C ALA A 559 3.20 -24.29 73.83
N THR A 560 2.16 -23.51 74.11
CA THR A 560 1.66 -22.46 73.22
C THR A 560 2.63 -21.28 73.10
N SER A 561 3.26 -20.88 74.20
CA SER A 561 4.24 -19.79 74.24
C SER A 561 5.56 -20.19 73.57
N ILE A 562 6.04 -21.42 73.80
CA ILE A 562 7.20 -21.99 73.11
C ILE A 562 6.92 -22.14 71.61
N ARG A 563 5.71 -22.54 71.21
CA ARG A 563 5.30 -22.54 69.78
C ARG A 563 5.44 -21.16 69.14
N ILE A 564 5.09 -20.10 69.88
CA ILE A 564 5.21 -18.71 69.42
C ILE A 564 6.70 -18.29 69.39
N SER A 565 7.51 -18.73 70.36
CA SER A 565 8.96 -18.49 70.37
C SER A 565 9.69 -19.18 69.21
N SER A 566 9.40 -20.47 68.94
CA SER A 566 9.94 -21.21 67.78
C SER A 566 9.53 -20.59 66.44
N ARG A 567 8.45 -19.79 66.43
CA ARG A 567 8.06 -18.93 65.30
C ARG A 567 8.81 -17.59 65.31
N CYS A 568 9.08 -16.98 66.46
CA CYS A 568 9.71 -15.66 66.57
C CYS A 568 11.23 -15.66 66.43
N ALA A 569 11.94 -16.77 66.70
CA ALA A 569 13.35 -16.99 66.34
C ALA A 569 13.66 -16.82 64.83
N ARG A 570 12.61 -16.57 64.05
CA ARG A 570 12.57 -16.15 62.64
C ARG A 570 12.95 -14.67 62.48
N CYS A 571 12.67 -13.77 63.41
CA CYS A 571 12.90 -12.34 63.21
C CYS A 571 14.37 -11.94 63.43
N SER A 572 15.10 -12.51 64.39
CA SER A 572 16.49 -12.12 64.65
C SER A 572 17.51 -12.68 63.64
N LYS A 573 17.13 -13.67 62.80
CA LYS A 573 18.05 -14.32 61.83
C LYS A 573 17.54 -14.38 60.39
N VAL A 574 16.58 -13.52 60.03
CA VAL A 574 16.19 -13.18 58.64
C VAL A 574 17.18 -12.19 57.99
N SER A 575 18.35 -11.95 58.61
CA SER A 575 19.48 -11.24 57.99
C SER A 575 19.95 -11.84 56.66
N ALA A 576 19.58 -13.08 56.35
CA ALA A 576 19.90 -13.75 55.07
C ALA A 576 18.91 -13.47 53.91
N LEU A 577 17.74 -12.87 54.16
CA LEU A 577 16.71 -12.61 53.13
C LEU A 577 16.69 -11.15 52.61
N ARG A 578 17.80 -10.42 52.82
CA ARG A 578 17.94 -8.98 52.55
C ARG A 578 17.86 -8.53 51.07
N ALA A 579 17.41 -9.36 50.13
CA ALA A 579 17.22 -8.96 48.73
C ALA A 579 16.45 -10.00 47.90
N VAL A 580 15.22 -10.35 48.30
CA VAL A 580 14.21 -10.77 47.31
C VAL A 580 13.57 -9.53 46.75
#